data_AF-A0A264Y3H2-F1
#
_entry.id   AF-A0A264Y3H2-F1
#
_cell.length_a   1.000
_cell.length_b   1.000
_cell.length_c   1.000
_cell.angle_alpha   90.00
_cell.angle_beta   90.00
_cell.angle_gamma   90.00
#
_symmetry.space_group_name_H-M   'P 1'
#
loop_
_entity.id
_entity.type
_entity.pdbx_description
1 polymer ?
#
loop_
_entity_poly.entity_id
_entity_poly.type
_entity_poly.pdbx_seq_one_letter_code
_entity_poly.pdbx_strand_id
1 'polypeptide(L)'
;MAKKTISQVAVPKARLIISKTKFSQYLNERIAEGHILLEKDVSLQMQPQDSYYGYSVRNAMSPVRFTDEQETFISEFHKWTDYNCELLKQSFDIGNNEYQAKYVRCGQSLVISSNDDIIRLYKEELKDKIYFLDSLLAKVELLPCTIIEQEEKLEELKKKQPLLFISHSSADEE
;
A
#
# COMPACT_ATOMS: atom_id res chain seq x y z
N MET A 1 13.92 -43.74 -8.00
CA MET A 1 13.08 -42.56 -7.74
C MET A 1 13.96 -41.47 -7.13
N ALA A 2 14.30 -40.42 -7.88
CA ALA A 2 15.16 -39.35 -7.37
C ALA A 2 14.30 -38.34 -6.59
N LYS A 3 14.59 -38.18 -5.29
CA LYS A 3 13.96 -37.14 -4.45
C LYS A 3 14.55 -35.80 -4.88
N LYS A 4 13.74 -34.98 -5.56
CA LYS A 4 14.10 -33.61 -5.93
C LYS A 4 14.07 -32.78 -4.65
N THR A 5 15.24 -32.51 -4.07
CA THR A 5 15.40 -31.59 -2.94
C THR A 5 15.00 -30.20 -3.42
N ILE A 6 13.81 -29.74 -3.04
CA ILE A 6 13.38 -28.36 -3.24
C ILE A 6 14.21 -27.54 -2.27
N SER A 7 15.30 -26.94 -2.77
CA SER A 7 16.01 -25.89 -2.07
C SER A 7 15.00 -24.76 -1.85
N GLN A 8 14.59 -24.55 -0.59
CA GLN A 8 13.84 -23.36 -0.20
C GLN A 8 14.80 -22.17 -0.34
N VAL A 9 14.81 -21.57 -1.53
CA VAL A 9 15.49 -20.29 -1.74
C VAL A 9 14.83 -19.29 -0.82
N ALA A 10 15.57 -18.82 0.19
CA ALA A 10 15.09 -17.82 1.13
C ALA A 10 14.65 -16.60 0.33
N VAL A 11 13.36 -16.24 0.43
CA VAL A 11 12.82 -15.06 -0.25
C VAL A 11 13.52 -13.84 0.37
N PRO A 12 14.19 -13.00 -0.44
CA PRO A 12 14.86 -11.82 0.09
C PRO A 12 13.82 -10.92 0.76
N LYS A 13 14.11 -10.50 2.00
CA LYS A 13 13.24 -9.57 2.74
C LYS A 13 13.25 -8.22 2.03
N ALA A 14 12.06 -7.69 1.72
CA ALA A 14 11.89 -6.39 1.09
C ALA A 14 12.47 -5.28 1.98
N ARG A 15 13.32 -4.41 1.42
CA ARG A 15 13.90 -3.26 2.10
C ARG A 15 13.33 -1.97 1.56
N LEU A 16 13.07 -1.02 2.45
CA LEU A 16 12.67 0.33 2.07
C LEU A 16 13.81 1.06 1.36
N ILE A 17 13.52 1.61 0.19
CA ILE A 17 14.45 2.47 -0.58
C ILE A 17 14.24 3.96 -0.31
N ILE A 18 13.20 4.31 0.45
CA ILE A 18 12.93 5.65 0.96
C ILE A 18 13.06 5.67 2.49
N SER A 19 13.26 6.86 3.07
CA SER A 19 13.42 6.97 4.53
C SER A 19 12.13 6.55 5.23
N LYS A 20 12.26 5.95 6.42
CA LYS A 20 11.12 5.55 7.26
C LYS A 20 10.20 6.72 7.56
N THR A 21 10.76 7.91 7.82
CA THR A 21 10.01 9.15 8.06
C THR A 21 9.15 9.54 6.87
N LYS A 22 9.73 9.53 5.66
CA LYS A 22 9.03 9.87 4.42
C LYS A 22 7.96 8.84 4.07
N PHE A 23 8.26 7.56 4.25
CA PHE A 23 7.28 6.49 4.04
C PHE A 23 6.09 6.61 5.01
N SER A 24 6.37 6.88 6.28
CA SER A 24 5.33 7.11 7.29
C SER A 24 4.46 8.32 6.95
N GLN A 25 5.06 9.41 6.46
CA GLN A 25 4.31 10.58 6.00
C GLN A 25 3.33 10.20 4.88
N TYR A 26 3.81 9.50 3.84
CA TYR A 26 2.95 9.06 2.75
C TYR A 26 1.80 8.17 3.23
N LEU A 27 2.06 7.21 4.11
CA LEU A 27 1.01 6.36 4.67
C LEU A 27 -0.05 7.18 5.43
N ASN A 28 0.36 8.13 6.28
CA ASN A 28 -0.57 9.01 6.99
C ASN A 28 -1.45 9.83 6.04
N GLU A 29 -0.85 10.41 5.00
CA GLU A 29 -1.60 11.17 3.99
C GLU A 29 -2.62 10.27 3.26
N ARG A 30 -2.23 9.04 2.91
CA ARG A 30 -3.14 8.09 2.23
C ARG A 30 -4.27 7.60 3.12
N ILE A 31 -3.99 7.36 4.40
CA ILE A 31 -5.00 6.99 5.41
C ILE A 31 -6.01 8.12 5.58
N ALA A 32 -5.55 9.37 5.71
CA ALA A 32 -6.42 10.53 5.83
C ALA A 32 -7.33 10.70 4.61
N GLU A 33 -6.77 10.62 3.38
CA GLU A 33 -7.58 10.66 2.16
C GLU A 33 -8.57 9.50 2.04
N GLY A 34 -8.17 8.30 2.50
CA GLY A 34 -9.05 7.13 2.53
C GLY A 34 -10.27 7.35 3.45
N HIS A 35 -10.06 7.95 4.63
CA HIS A 35 -11.15 8.30 5.53
C HIS A 35 -12.10 9.35 4.93
N ILE A 36 -11.55 10.38 4.27
CA ILE A 36 -12.36 11.39 3.56
C ILE A 36 -13.21 10.73 2.47
N LEU A 37 -12.65 9.80 1.70
CA LEU A 37 -13.39 9.07 0.68
C LEU A 37 -14.47 8.16 1.28
N LEU A 38 -14.20 7.53 2.42
CA LEU A 38 -15.13 6.64 3.11
C LEU A 38 -16.37 7.37 3.66
N GLU A 39 -16.16 8.60 4.15
CA GLU A 39 -17.20 9.47 4.70
C GLU A 39 -18.15 10.05 3.64
N LYS A 40 -17.83 9.92 2.33
CA LYS A 40 -18.73 10.39 1.28
C LYS A 40 -20.07 9.67 1.33
N ASP A 41 -21.15 10.45 1.44
CA ASP A 41 -22.50 9.93 1.32
C ASP A 41 -22.79 9.59 -0.14
N VAL A 42 -23.03 8.30 -0.39
CA VAL A 42 -23.36 7.77 -1.71
C VAL A 42 -24.63 6.95 -1.53
N SER A 43 -25.64 7.25 -2.33
CA SER A 43 -26.94 6.59 -2.24
C SER A 43 -26.79 5.08 -2.49
N LEU A 44 -27.25 4.28 -1.53
CA LEU A 44 -27.33 2.83 -1.64
C LEU A 44 -28.58 2.47 -2.45
N GLN A 45 -28.40 1.91 -3.64
CA GLN A 45 -29.52 1.35 -4.40
C GLN A 45 -29.49 -0.18 -4.31
N MET A 46 -30.48 -0.74 -3.62
CA MET A 46 -30.80 -2.16 -3.78
C MET A 46 -31.51 -2.34 -5.12
N GLN A 47 -31.02 -3.26 -5.97
CA GLN A 47 -31.71 -3.56 -7.22
C GLN A 47 -33.06 -4.24 -6.91
N PRO A 48 -34.13 -3.94 -7.68
CA PRO A 48 -35.42 -4.60 -7.50
C PRO A 48 -35.31 -6.11 -7.72
N GLN A 49 -35.83 -6.90 -6.79
CA GLN A 49 -36.04 -8.33 -6.99
C GLN A 49 -37.16 -8.55 -8.01
N ASP A 50 -36.83 -8.96 -9.23
CA ASP A 50 -37.76 -9.74 -10.03
C ASP A 50 -37.55 -11.23 -9.74
N SER A 51 -37.81 -11.67 -8.51
CA SER A 51 -37.93 -13.09 -8.20
C SER A 51 -39.40 -13.50 -8.23
N TYR A 52 -39.95 -13.67 -9.44
CA TYR A 52 -41.22 -14.36 -9.63
C TYR A 52 -40.96 -15.86 -9.75
N TYR A 53 -41.48 -16.63 -8.78
CA TYR A 53 -41.56 -18.08 -8.71
C TYR A 53 -41.09 -18.89 -9.94
N GLY A 54 -39.99 -19.64 -9.78
CA GLY A 54 -39.79 -20.96 -10.40
C GLY A 54 -39.51 -21.03 -11.91
N TYR A 55 -39.55 -19.93 -12.66
CA TYR A 55 -39.21 -19.92 -14.08
C TYR A 55 -38.03 -19.00 -14.34
N SER A 56 -36.90 -19.58 -14.73
CA SER A 56 -35.73 -18.84 -15.22
C SER A 56 -36.09 -18.22 -16.56
N VAL A 57 -36.71 -17.05 -16.54
CA VAL A 57 -36.81 -16.21 -17.72
C VAL A 57 -35.38 -15.81 -18.05
N ARG A 58 -34.91 -16.19 -19.24
CA ARG A 58 -33.66 -15.68 -19.83
C ARG A 58 -33.82 -14.21 -20.21
N ASN A 59 -34.27 -13.38 -19.27
CA ASN A 59 -34.21 -11.94 -19.44
C ASN A 59 -32.74 -11.61 -19.45
N ALA A 60 -32.27 -11.03 -20.56
CA ALA A 60 -30.92 -10.51 -20.65
C ALA A 60 -30.75 -9.56 -19.47
N MET A 61 -29.88 -9.92 -18.53
CA MET A 61 -29.63 -9.16 -17.31
C MET A 61 -29.33 -7.73 -17.74
N SER A 62 -30.22 -6.79 -17.43
CA SER A 62 -30.02 -5.40 -17.78
C SER A 62 -28.73 -4.94 -17.13
N PRO A 63 -27.81 -4.28 -17.87
CA PRO A 63 -26.54 -3.84 -17.29
C PRO A 63 -26.82 -2.98 -16.06
N VAL A 64 -26.10 -3.25 -14.96
CA VAL A 64 -26.15 -2.46 -13.75
C VAL A 64 -25.84 -1.02 -14.12
N ARG A 65 -26.82 -0.13 -13.99
CA ARG A 65 -26.62 1.31 -14.20
C ARG A 65 -26.35 1.94 -12.86
N PHE A 66 -25.16 2.48 -12.71
CA PHE A 66 -24.81 3.30 -11.57
C PHE A 66 -25.35 4.72 -11.79
N THR A 67 -25.67 5.40 -10.70
CA THR A 67 -25.88 6.85 -10.74
C THR A 67 -24.54 7.57 -10.93
N ASP A 68 -24.54 8.79 -11.46
CA ASP A 68 -23.32 9.59 -11.65
C ASP A 68 -22.50 9.74 -10.34
N GLU A 69 -23.17 9.84 -9.19
CA GLU A 69 -22.53 9.88 -7.86
C GLU A 69 -21.77 8.59 -7.54
N GLN A 70 -22.37 7.44 -7.85
CA GLN A 70 -21.80 6.11 -7.64
C GLN A 70 -20.60 5.88 -8.57
N GLU A 71 -20.71 6.25 -9.85
CA GLU A 71 -19.59 6.16 -10.79
C GLU A 71 -18.42 7.05 -10.35
N THR A 72 -18.72 8.26 -9.88
CA THR A 72 -17.70 9.18 -9.36
C THR A 72 -16.97 8.57 -8.17
N PHE A 73 -17.71 8.06 -7.18
CA PHE A 73 -17.14 7.40 -6.01
C PHE A 73 -16.26 6.19 -6.39
N ILE A 74 -16.76 5.31 -7.27
CA ILE A 74 -16.01 4.13 -7.74
C ILE A 74 -14.72 4.57 -8.44
N SER A 75 -14.78 5.62 -9.26
CA SER A 75 -13.60 6.14 -9.96
C SER A 75 -12.55 6.71 -9.00
N GLU A 76 -12.97 7.41 -7.95
CA GLU A 76 -12.08 7.95 -6.91
C GLU A 76 -11.47 6.84 -6.08
N PHE A 77 -12.25 5.82 -5.73
CA PHE A 77 -11.77 4.60 -5.08
C PHE A 77 -10.67 3.91 -5.89
N HIS A 78 -10.88 3.75 -7.20
CA HIS A 78 -9.88 3.15 -8.08
C HIS A 78 -8.61 4.00 -8.15
N LYS A 79 -8.72 5.33 -8.33
CA LYS A 79 -7.58 6.23 -8.34
C LYS A 79 -6.77 6.17 -7.04
N TRP A 80 -7.46 6.19 -5.90
CA TRP A 80 -6.83 6.08 -4.58
C TRP A 80 -6.13 4.73 -4.41
N THR A 81 -6.78 3.63 -4.81
CA THR A 81 -6.23 2.28 -4.73
C THR A 81 -5.01 2.10 -5.63
N ASP A 82 -5.09 2.57 -6.88
CA ASP A 82 -4.00 2.47 -7.86
C ASP A 82 -2.77 3.25 -7.41
N TYR A 83 -2.97 4.47 -6.90
CA TYR A 83 -1.89 5.26 -6.33
C TYR A 83 -1.20 4.50 -5.19
N ASN A 84 -1.97 3.95 -4.24
CA ASN A 84 -1.41 3.23 -3.10
C ASN A 84 -0.66 1.96 -3.54
N CYS A 85 -1.16 1.27 -4.57
CA CYS A 85 -0.49 0.13 -5.16
C CYS A 85 0.89 0.51 -5.74
N GLU A 86 0.96 1.60 -6.51
CA GLU A 86 2.24 2.10 -7.04
C GLU A 86 3.14 2.66 -5.94
N LEU A 87 2.62 3.34 -4.92
CA LEU A 87 3.38 3.78 -3.76
C LEU A 87 4.10 2.60 -3.09
N LEU A 88 3.38 1.51 -2.81
CA LEU A 88 3.96 0.31 -2.19
C LEU A 88 4.93 -0.41 -3.12
N LYS A 89 4.72 -0.36 -4.44
CA LYS A 89 5.64 -0.93 -5.41
C LYS A 89 6.95 -0.15 -5.50
N GLN A 90 6.90 1.18 -5.48
CA GLN A 90 8.08 2.05 -5.58
C GLN A 90 8.81 2.26 -4.25
N SER A 91 8.21 1.89 -3.12
CA SER A 91 8.84 2.10 -1.79
C SER A 91 9.86 1.03 -1.42
N PHE A 92 9.90 -0.11 -2.12
CA PHE A 92 10.74 -1.26 -1.79
C PHE A 92 11.68 -1.64 -2.93
N ASP A 93 12.79 -2.28 -2.59
CA ASP A 93 13.87 -2.69 -3.51
C ASP A 93 13.54 -3.95 -4.36
N ILE A 94 12.41 -4.60 -4.11
CA ILE A 94 12.00 -5.81 -4.81
C ILE A 94 10.76 -5.58 -5.69
N GLY A 95 10.78 -6.14 -6.90
CA GLY A 95 9.64 -6.07 -7.82
C GLY A 95 8.43 -6.91 -7.39
N ASN A 96 8.64 -8.00 -6.64
CA ASN A 96 7.57 -8.83 -6.08
C ASN A 96 7.41 -8.56 -4.57
N ASN A 97 6.85 -7.39 -4.25
CA ASN A 97 6.70 -6.94 -2.88
C ASN A 97 5.49 -7.59 -2.20
N GLU A 98 5.71 -8.27 -1.06
CA GLU A 98 4.63 -8.87 -0.27
C GLU A 98 3.64 -7.83 0.28
N TYR A 99 4.07 -6.60 0.56
CA TYR A 99 3.20 -5.56 1.10
C TYR A 99 2.22 -5.08 0.04
N GLN A 100 2.71 -4.84 -1.19
CA GLN A 100 1.86 -4.53 -2.33
C GLN A 100 0.88 -5.69 -2.62
N ALA A 101 1.37 -6.94 -2.66
CA ALA A 101 0.53 -8.09 -2.95
C ALA A 101 -0.59 -8.28 -1.91
N LYS A 102 -0.29 -8.07 -0.62
CA LYS A 102 -1.29 -8.11 0.47
C LYS A 102 -2.28 -6.96 0.36
N TYR A 103 -1.82 -5.75 0.03
CA TYR A 103 -2.70 -4.59 -0.17
C TYR A 103 -3.69 -4.79 -1.32
N VAL A 104 -3.22 -5.31 -2.45
CA VAL A 104 -4.10 -5.59 -3.60
C VAL A 104 -5.19 -6.60 -3.19
N ARG A 105 -4.82 -7.66 -2.47
CA ARG A 105 -5.75 -8.73 -2.07
C ARG A 105 -6.67 -8.37 -0.91
N CYS A 106 -6.34 -7.38 -0.09
CA CYS A 106 -7.15 -7.08 1.10
C CYS A 106 -8.48 -6.43 0.70
N GLY A 107 -9.56 -6.90 1.35
CA GLY A 107 -10.93 -6.45 1.11
C GLY A 107 -11.56 -6.89 -0.21
N GLN A 108 -10.83 -7.59 -1.09
CA GLN A 108 -11.40 -8.05 -2.37
C GLN A 108 -12.43 -9.16 -2.14
N SER A 109 -13.70 -8.88 -2.48
CA SER A 109 -14.72 -9.93 -2.51
C SER A 109 -14.51 -10.86 -3.71
N LEU A 110 -14.43 -12.17 -3.45
CA LEU A 110 -14.28 -13.19 -4.49
C LEU A 110 -15.59 -13.54 -5.18
N VAL A 111 -16.73 -13.14 -4.59
CA VAL A 111 -18.07 -13.45 -5.09
C VAL A 111 -18.93 -12.21 -4.91
N ILE A 112 -19.40 -11.65 -6.03
CA ILE A 112 -20.40 -10.58 -6.04
C ILE A 112 -21.69 -11.19 -6.57
N SER A 113 -22.72 -11.21 -5.75
CA SER A 113 -24.07 -11.64 -6.11
C SER A 113 -24.87 -10.49 -6.68
N SER A 114 -25.88 -10.78 -7.51
CA SER A 114 -26.80 -9.77 -8.05
C SER A 114 -27.60 -9.02 -6.96
N ASN A 115 -27.65 -9.56 -5.74
CA ASN A 115 -28.33 -8.97 -4.60
C ASN A 115 -27.41 -8.10 -3.73
N ASP A 116 -26.11 -8.06 -4.03
CA ASP A 116 -25.17 -7.31 -3.21
C ASP A 116 -25.22 -5.82 -3.54
N ASP A 117 -25.18 -5.02 -2.48
CA ASP A 117 -24.99 -3.57 -2.60
C ASP A 117 -23.52 -3.30 -2.94
N ILE A 118 -23.29 -3.00 -4.22
CA ILE A 118 -21.96 -2.79 -4.78
C ILE A 118 -21.23 -1.66 -4.04
N ILE A 119 -21.93 -0.57 -3.70
CA ILE A 119 -21.31 0.57 -3.01
C ILE A 119 -20.91 0.18 -1.60
N ARG A 120 -21.74 -0.60 -0.91
CA ARG A 120 -21.37 -1.16 0.40
C ARG A 120 -20.11 -2.02 0.29
N LEU A 121 -20.00 -2.89 -0.71
CA LEU A 121 -18.81 -3.72 -0.93
C LEU A 121 -17.54 -2.86 -1.15
N TYR A 122 -17.62 -1.82 -1.97
CA TYR A 122 -16.49 -0.89 -2.16
C TYR A 122 -16.12 -0.15 -0.87
N LYS A 123 -17.09 0.25 -0.05
CA LYS A 123 -16.82 0.86 1.26
C LYS A 123 -16.19 -0.11 2.26
N GLU A 124 -16.60 -1.37 2.24
CA GLU A 124 -15.98 -2.45 3.04
C GLU A 124 -14.54 -2.70 2.58
N GLU A 125 -14.31 -2.83 1.27
CA GLU A 125 -12.96 -2.98 0.72
C GLU A 125 -12.07 -1.78 1.06
N LEU A 126 -12.60 -0.56 0.97
CA LEU A 126 -11.89 0.66 1.34
C LEU A 126 -11.47 0.64 2.82
N LYS A 127 -12.36 0.22 3.73
CA LYS A 127 -12.04 0.08 5.17
C LYS A 127 -10.91 -0.91 5.40
N ASP A 128 -10.95 -2.07 4.76
CA ASP A 128 -9.91 -3.10 4.89
C ASP A 128 -8.56 -2.61 4.36
N LYS A 129 -8.57 -1.87 3.25
CA LYS A 129 -7.37 -1.26 2.67
C LYS A 129 -6.79 -0.18 3.61
N ILE A 130 -7.62 0.68 4.19
CA ILE A 130 -7.19 1.68 5.18
C ILE A 130 -6.57 0.98 6.40
N TYR A 131 -7.24 -0.04 6.93
CA TYR A 131 -6.73 -0.82 8.07
C TYR A 131 -5.39 -1.49 7.76
N PHE A 132 -5.21 -1.99 6.53
CA PHE A 132 -3.92 -2.52 6.10
C PHE A 132 -2.82 -1.45 6.13
N LEU A 133 -3.09 -0.25 5.60
CA LEU A 133 -2.12 0.86 5.60
C LEU A 133 -1.77 1.30 7.01
N ASP A 134 -2.75 1.37 7.91
CA ASP A 134 -2.54 1.71 9.32
C ASP A 134 -1.70 0.64 10.05
N SER A 135 -2.01 -0.64 9.80
CA SER A 135 -1.19 -1.76 10.31
C SER A 135 0.24 -1.73 9.77
N LEU A 136 0.43 -1.30 8.52
CA LEU A 136 1.74 -1.14 7.91
C LEU A 136 2.50 0.04 8.53
N LEU A 137 1.82 1.17 8.78
CA LEU A 137 2.37 2.35 9.44
C LEU A 137 2.93 1.99 10.82
N ALA A 138 2.17 1.25 11.63
CA ALA A 138 2.61 0.79 12.95
C ALA A 138 3.85 -0.12 12.89
N LYS A 139 4.14 -0.75 11.75
CA LYS A 139 5.27 -1.65 11.53
C LYS A 139 6.46 -0.99 10.86
N VAL A 140 6.38 0.28 10.45
CA VAL A 140 7.44 0.96 9.67
C VAL A 140 8.79 0.92 10.38
N GLU A 141 8.81 1.09 11.70
CA GLU A 141 10.06 1.03 12.48
C GLU A 141 10.75 -0.34 12.43
N LEU A 142 9.99 -1.41 12.21
CA LEU A 142 10.50 -2.78 12.11
C LEU A 142 10.96 -3.13 10.68
N LEU A 143 10.62 -2.31 9.69
CA LEU A 143 10.99 -2.56 8.30
C LEU A 143 12.49 -2.31 8.08
N PRO A 144 13.19 -3.22 7.39
CA PRO A 144 14.56 -2.98 6.99
C PRO A 144 14.59 -1.82 5.98
N CYS A 145 15.58 -0.94 6.09
CA CYS A 145 15.70 0.27 5.27
C CYS A 145 17.14 0.43 4.80
N THR A 146 17.31 0.64 3.49
CA THR A 146 18.64 0.75 2.86
C THR A 146 19.33 2.07 3.19
N ILE A 147 18.57 3.12 3.53
CA ILE A 147 19.13 4.46 3.81
C ILE A 147 19.78 4.54 5.20
N ILE A 148 19.24 3.82 6.20
CA ILE A 148 19.82 3.82 7.56
C ILE A 148 21.22 3.16 7.54
N GLU A 149 21.40 2.11 6.73
CA GLU A 149 22.72 1.48 6.51
C GLU A 149 23.76 2.46 5.91
N GLN A 150 23.33 3.54 5.25
CA GLN A 150 24.23 4.56 4.69
C GLN A 150 24.60 5.64 5.70
N GLU A 151 23.68 6.07 6.56
CA GLU A 151 23.93 7.08 7.60
C GLU A 151 24.84 6.55 8.71
N GLU A 152 24.61 5.32 9.19
CA GLU A 152 25.49 4.67 10.18
C GLU A 152 26.92 4.46 9.63
N LYS A 153 27.01 4.08 8.35
CA LYS A 153 28.31 3.90 7.66
C LYS A 153 29.04 5.23 7.45
N LEU A 154 28.32 6.33 7.25
CA LEU A 154 28.89 7.68 7.11
C LEU A 154 29.37 8.23 8.47
N GLU A 155 28.62 7.99 9.54
CA GLU A 155 29.01 8.29 10.93
C GLU A 155 30.30 7.55 11.33
N GLU A 156 30.42 6.25 11.01
CA GLU A 156 31.64 5.49 11.26
C GLU A 156 32.85 5.99 10.46
N LEU A 157 32.64 6.44 9.22
CA LEU A 157 33.70 7.02 8.38
C LEU A 157 34.17 8.37 8.92
N LYS A 158 33.27 9.20 9.45
CA LYS A 158 33.61 10.50 10.08
C LYS A 158 34.41 10.32 11.38
N LYS A 159 34.09 9.30 12.19
CA LYS A 159 34.86 8.99 13.42
C LYS A 159 36.29 8.51 13.15
N LYS A 160 36.57 7.99 11.95
CA LYS A 160 37.88 7.44 11.58
C LYS A 160 38.83 8.43 10.92
N GLN A 161 38.42 9.68 10.66
CA GLN A 161 39.34 10.67 10.09
C GLN A 161 40.28 11.19 11.19
N PRO A 162 41.61 10.96 11.09
CA PRO A 162 42.54 11.52 12.03
C PRO A 162 42.56 13.05 11.91
N LEU A 163 42.42 13.74 13.04
CA LEU A 163 42.54 15.20 13.12
C LEU A 163 43.97 15.59 12.70
N LEU A 164 44.11 16.14 11.50
CA LEU A 164 45.37 16.75 11.03
C LEU A 164 45.56 18.08 11.76
N PHE A 165 46.44 18.08 12.78
CA PHE A 165 46.85 19.31 13.45
C PHE A 165 48.06 19.90 12.72
N ILE A 166 47.85 20.95 11.92
CA ILE A 166 48.94 21.69 11.29
C ILE A 166 49.45 22.70 12.32
N SER A 167 50.55 22.36 12.99
CA SER A 167 51.26 23.27 13.89
C SER A 167 52.20 24.15 13.06
N HIS A 168 51.88 25.43 12.93
CA HIS A 168 52.82 26.43 12.45
C HIS A 168 53.71 26.86 13.62
N SER A 169 54.89 26.27 13.75
CA SER A 169 55.96 26.85 14.57
C SER A 169 56.55 28.02 13.79
N SER A 170 56.16 29.24 14.11
CA SER A 170 56.90 30.43 13.74
C SER A 170 58.21 30.42 14.53
N ALA A 171 59.29 30.03 13.87
CA ALA A 171 60.63 30.32 14.35
C ALA A 171 60.85 31.83 14.14
N ASP A 172 60.94 32.57 15.24
CA ASP A 172 61.41 33.94 15.26
C ASP A 172 62.90 33.92 14.86
N GLU A 173 63.20 34.46 13.69
CA GLU A 173 64.55 34.88 13.34
C GLU A 173 64.62 36.42 13.40
N GLU A 174 65.51 36.87 14.30
CA GLU A 174 66.12 38.19 14.51
C GLU A 174 65.44 39.23 15.41
#